data_AF-M4SVM3-F1
#
_entry.id   AF-M4SVM3-F1
#
_cell.length_a   1.000
_cell.length_b   1.000
_cell.length_c   1.000
_cell.angle_alpha   90.00
_cell.angle_beta   90.00
_cell.angle_gamma   90.00
#
_symmetry.space_group_name_H-M   'P 1'
#
loop_
_entity.id
_entity.type
_entity.pdbx_description
1 polymer ?
#
loop_
_entity_poly.entity_id
_entity_poly.type
_entity_poly.pdbx_seq_one_letter_code
_entity_poly.pdbx_strand_id
1 'polypeptide(L)'
;LPMTSFGITARKLINETAAKAKETKNALDAAAKAAKDEAAAANKLLAAAITGDGELRDDQDDGSGYFTAATASKMFGTGASQNENCGGSDGNGNNLGITVINDLFCICMRGQTGGKKVCHKEATDKPTASHNFDNSGDHNKNAYAALMAKCPKRVSPVTPASLEAAIATYNSQIGTLAHTINANEEAAGFIVGYAHTGSKRCDGTNSQVCINYKKLLDKKDAAAIPWQVTIGQAIDKRPSSAVVQEIKAGTQTLVHVNLTVWQIYYSALSQAATQGDHSPKFLDRKKFEECKEHKPKKTCEEKGFKWEEKNETDGTCKPKAATENTAGAGEGAAGEQKKEEKCKGKLEPECTKAPECKWEGKGCKDFSFYLIKQFPLISSVFIKFFIRGFSIKNFSSNV
;
A
#
# COMPACT_ATOMS: atom_id res chain seq x y z
N LEU A 1 12.76 25.14 -27.31
CA LEU A 1 12.18 24.95 -28.66
C LEU A 1 12.62 26.07 -29.58
N PRO A 2 12.74 25.83 -30.90
CA PRO A 2 13.06 26.85 -31.91
C PRO A 2 12.08 28.03 -31.87
N MET A 3 12.50 29.19 -32.38
CA MET A 3 11.63 30.38 -32.53
C MET A 3 10.93 30.40 -33.90
N THR A 4 10.62 29.23 -34.46
CA THR A 4 9.78 29.08 -35.65
C THR A 4 8.30 29.05 -35.26
N SER A 5 7.39 29.27 -36.21
CA SER A 5 5.94 29.15 -35.98
C SER A 5 5.56 27.79 -35.37
N PHE A 6 6.16 26.71 -35.86
CA PHE A 6 6.03 25.36 -35.29
C PHE A 6 6.56 25.27 -33.86
N GLY A 7 7.75 25.83 -33.57
CA GLY A 7 8.34 25.81 -32.22
C GLY A 7 7.57 26.64 -31.19
N ILE A 8 6.90 27.72 -31.61
CA ILE A 8 5.98 28.51 -30.78
C ILE A 8 4.68 27.73 -30.53
N THR A 9 4.10 27.14 -31.56
CA THR A 9 2.86 26.33 -31.47
C THR A 9 3.05 25.12 -30.56
N ALA A 10 4.16 24.39 -30.71
CA ALA A 10 4.53 23.27 -29.85
C ALA A 10 4.75 23.71 -28.39
N ARG A 11 5.31 24.89 -28.13
CA ARG A 11 5.46 25.44 -26.77
C ARG A 11 4.09 25.69 -26.12
N LYS A 12 3.13 26.27 -26.86
CA LYS A 12 1.76 26.48 -26.38
C LYS A 12 1.10 25.13 -26.02
N LEU A 13 1.14 24.17 -26.95
CA LEU A 13 0.51 22.86 -26.76
C LEU A 13 1.14 22.07 -25.60
N ILE A 14 2.46 22.13 -25.41
CA ILE A 14 3.14 21.53 -24.25
C ILE A 14 2.71 22.21 -22.94
N ASN A 15 2.58 23.53 -22.91
CA ASN A 15 2.14 24.26 -21.71
C ASN A 15 0.69 23.91 -21.34
N GLU A 16 -0.22 23.84 -22.32
CA GLU A 16 -1.62 23.42 -22.11
C GLU A 16 -1.70 21.96 -21.61
N THR A 17 -0.91 21.08 -22.24
CA THR A 17 -0.80 19.67 -21.86
C THR A 17 -0.25 19.50 -20.44
N ALA A 18 0.76 20.29 -20.05
CA ALA A 18 1.31 20.29 -18.70
C ALA A 18 0.33 20.84 -17.65
N ALA A 19 -0.48 21.85 -18.01
CA ALA A 19 -1.55 22.35 -17.15
C ALA A 19 -2.61 21.27 -16.90
N LYS A 20 -3.04 20.54 -17.93
CA LYS A 20 -3.99 19.42 -17.77
C LYS A 20 -3.39 18.26 -16.98
N ALA A 21 -2.12 17.91 -17.23
CA ALA A 21 -1.40 16.91 -16.44
C ALA A 21 -1.38 17.26 -14.93
N LYS A 22 -1.19 18.53 -14.59
CA LYS A 22 -1.20 19.01 -13.19
C LYS A 22 -2.59 18.89 -12.57
N GLU A 23 -3.64 19.26 -13.30
CA GLU A 23 -5.04 19.10 -12.86
C GLU A 23 -5.37 17.62 -12.59
N THR A 24 -5.10 16.74 -13.56
CA THR A 24 -5.30 15.29 -13.44
C THR A 24 -4.48 14.71 -12.28
N LYS A 25 -3.22 15.11 -12.11
CA LYS A 25 -2.40 14.69 -10.97
C LYS A 25 -3.03 15.09 -9.62
N ASN A 26 -3.48 16.34 -9.48
CA ASN A 26 -4.07 16.82 -8.23
C ASN A 26 -5.35 16.04 -7.87
N ALA A 27 -6.20 15.74 -8.87
CA ALA A 27 -7.39 14.91 -8.68
C ALA A 27 -7.03 13.49 -8.24
N LEU A 28 -6.03 12.88 -8.89
CA LEU A 28 -5.54 11.53 -8.54
C LEU A 28 -4.90 11.46 -7.16
N ASP A 29 -4.12 12.46 -6.77
CA ASP A 29 -3.52 12.53 -5.43
C ASP A 29 -4.62 12.63 -4.35
N ALA A 30 -5.71 13.37 -4.61
CA ALA A 30 -6.87 13.47 -3.73
C ALA A 30 -7.66 12.15 -3.65
N ALA A 31 -7.96 11.53 -4.80
CA ALA A 31 -8.65 10.23 -4.86
C ALA A 31 -7.84 9.11 -4.18
N ALA A 32 -6.52 9.07 -4.42
CA ALA A 32 -5.61 8.11 -3.78
C ALA A 32 -5.51 8.33 -2.26
N LYS A 33 -5.56 9.59 -1.79
CA LYS A 33 -5.65 9.88 -0.35
C LYS A 33 -6.98 9.39 0.24
N ALA A 34 -8.11 9.69 -0.38
CA ALA A 34 -9.42 9.22 0.08
C ALA A 34 -9.47 7.68 0.17
N ALA A 35 -9.05 6.99 -0.89
CA ALA A 35 -8.98 5.54 -0.92
C ALA A 35 -8.02 4.95 0.15
N LYS A 36 -6.92 5.64 0.46
CA LYS A 36 -6.02 5.21 1.54
C LYS A 36 -6.70 5.35 2.92
N ASP A 37 -7.37 6.47 3.16
CA ASP A 37 -8.01 6.75 4.44
C ASP A 37 -9.22 5.81 4.67
N GLU A 38 -9.97 5.49 3.61
CA GLU A 38 -11.01 4.45 3.60
C GLU A 38 -10.47 3.05 3.88
N ALA A 39 -9.38 2.65 3.21
CA ALA A 39 -8.73 1.36 3.46
C ALA A 39 -8.21 1.24 4.92
N ALA A 40 -7.70 2.34 5.50
CA ALA A 40 -7.30 2.38 6.90
C ALA A 40 -8.52 2.21 7.84
N ALA A 41 -9.64 2.87 7.54
CA ALA A 41 -10.89 2.71 8.31
C ALA A 41 -11.47 1.29 8.21
N ALA A 42 -11.45 0.68 7.02
CA ALA A 42 -11.86 -0.72 6.82
C ALA A 42 -10.97 -1.68 7.62
N ASN A 43 -9.64 -1.50 7.60
CA ASN A 43 -8.72 -2.31 8.40
C ASN A 43 -8.95 -2.15 9.92
N LYS A 44 -9.29 -0.94 10.38
CA LYS A 44 -9.67 -0.69 11.78
C LYS A 44 -10.97 -1.43 12.16
N LEU A 45 -11.95 -1.52 11.25
CA LEU A 45 -13.15 -2.32 11.48
C LEU A 45 -12.84 -3.82 11.51
N LEU A 46 -12.00 -4.34 10.62
CA LEU A 46 -11.54 -5.75 10.69
C LEU A 46 -10.81 -6.04 12.01
N ALA A 47 -9.95 -5.13 12.46
CA ALA A 47 -9.29 -5.24 13.77
C ALA A 47 -10.33 -5.24 14.91
N ALA A 48 -11.36 -4.39 14.85
CA ALA A 48 -12.41 -4.33 15.87
C ALA A 48 -13.26 -5.61 15.90
N ALA A 49 -13.51 -6.25 14.76
CA ALA A 49 -14.15 -7.57 14.72
C ALA A 49 -13.31 -8.65 15.44
N ILE A 50 -11.98 -8.54 15.39
CA ILE A 50 -11.06 -9.50 16.03
C ILE A 50 -10.85 -9.20 17.52
N THR A 51 -10.70 -7.92 17.90
CA THR A 51 -10.19 -7.49 19.23
C THR A 51 -11.15 -6.61 20.04
N GLY A 52 -12.21 -6.08 19.42
CA GLY A 52 -13.21 -5.22 20.05
C GLY A 52 -12.87 -3.72 20.11
N ASP A 53 -11.65 -3.29 19.77
CA ASP A 53 -11.24 -1.88 19.87
C ASP A 53 -10.60 -1.28 18.61
N GLY A 54 -10.36 -2.09 17.58
CA GLY A 54 -9.92 -1.61 16.27
C GLY A 54 -8.41 -1.40 16.13
N GLU A 55 -7.63 -1.88 17.09
CA GLU A 55 -6.17 -1.74 17.11
C GLU A 55 -5.51 -3.13 16.95
N LEU A 56 -4.80 -3.34 15.84
CA LEU A 56 -3.91 -4.50 15.68
C LEU A 56 -2.66 -4.28 16.52
N ARG A 57 -2.37 -5.22 17.43
CA ARG A 57 -1.27 -5.13 18.39
C ARG A 57 -0.36 -6.37 18.38
N ASP A 58 -0.59 -7.25 17.42
CA ASP A 58 0.11 -8.52 17.26
C ASP A 58 0.27 -8.76 15.76
N ASP A 59 1.52 -8.69 15.29
CA ASP A 59 1.93 -8.94 13.91
C ASP A 59 2.55 -10.33 13.73
N GLN A 60 2.68 -11.10 14.81
CA GLN A 60 3.33 -12.40 14.88
C GLN A 60 2.34 -13.55 15.16
N ASP A 61 1.10 -13.22 15.50
CA ASP A 61 0.07 -14.10 16.04
C ASP A 61 0.47 -14.74 17.40
N ASP A 62 1.25 -14.01 18.22
CA ASP A 62 1.78 -14.45 19.53
C ASP A 62 0.92 -14.04 20.74
N GLY A 63 -0.14 -13.25 20.52
CA GLY A 63 -1.08 -12.74 21.53
C GLY A 63 -0.53 -11.62 22.44
N SER A 64 0.71 -11.17 22.27
CA SER A 64 1.39 -10.22 23.19
C SER A 64 0.64 -8.91 23.39
N GLY A 65 0.05 -8.38 22.32
CA GLY A 65 -0.75 -7.16 22.36
C GLY A 65 -2.23 -7.34 22.73
N TYR A 66 -2.72 -8.58 22.82
CA TYR A 66 -4.15 -8.87 22.97
C TYR A 66 -4.56 -9.27 24.39
N PHE A 67 -3.77 -10.07 25.10
CA PHE A 67 -4.17 -10.63 26.41
C PHE A 67 -3.63 -9.82 27.60
N THR A 68 -3.87 -8.50 27.60
CA THR A 68 -3.60 -7.61 28.75
C THR A 68 -4.88 -7.31 29.53
N ALA A 69 -4.76 -6.89 30.79
CA ALA A 69 -5.91 -6.47 31.60
C ALA A 69 -6.72 -5.32 30.95
N ALA A 70 -6.05 -4.41 30.22
CA ALA A 70 -6.70 -3.30 29.54
C ALA A 70 -7.51 -3.73 28.30
N THR A 71 -7.04 -4.77 27.59
CA THR A 71 -7.60 -5.25 26.32
C THR A 71 -8.58 -6.42 26.49
N ALA A 72 -8.47 -7.21 27.57
CA ALA A 72 -9.38 -8.33 27.84
C ALA A 72 -10.86 -7.90 27.84
N SER A 73 -11.18 -6.77 28.49
CA SER A 73 -12.55 -6.21 28.51
C SER A 73 -13.06 -5.74 27.14
N LYS A 74 -12.17 -5.53 26.16
CA LYS A 74 -12.54 -5.21 24.77
C LYS A 74 -12.85 -6.49 23.99
N MET A 75 -12.04 -7.52 24.16
CA MET A 75 -12.21 -8.80 23.48
C MET A 75 -13.39 -9.62 24.00
N PHE A 76 -13.65 -9.55 25.31
CA PHE A 76 -14.61 -10.41 25.99
C PHE A 76 -15.79 -9.65 26.63
N GLY A 77 -15.80 -8.31 26.56
CA GLY A 77 -16.85 -7.50 27.15
C GLY A 77 -16.79 -7.40 28.69
N THR A 78 -17.78 -6.71 29.26
CA THR A 78 -17.91 -6.51 30.70
C THR A 78 -18.54 -7.75 31.36
N GLY A 79 -18.11 -8.10 32.59
CA GLY A 79 -18.66 -9.25 33.32
C GLY A 79 -18.38 -10.61 32.67
N ALA A 80 -17.33 -10.70 31.86
CA ALA A 80 -17.06 -11.85 31.00
C ALA A 80 -16.96 -13.18 31.77
N SER A 81 -17.69 -14.19 31.30
CA SER A 81 -17.78 -15.52 31.92
C SER A 81 -18.20 -16.56 30.87
N GLN A 82 -18.10 -17.86 31.18
CA GLN A 82 -18.59 -18.93 30.29
C GLN A 82 -20.06 -18.70 29.85
N ASN A 83 -20.92 -18.24 30.78
CA ASN A 83 -22.33 -17.99 30.50
C ASN A 83 -22.51 -16.75 29.61
N GLU A 84 -21.75 -15.68 29.85
CA GLU A 84 -21.87 -14.43 29.10
C GLU A 84 -21.33 -14.52 27.68
N ASN A 85 -20.21 -15.23 27.50
CA ASN A 85 -19.41 -15.20 26.28
C ASN A 85 -19.67 -16.39 25.35
N CYS A 86 -20.00 -17.56 25.93
CA CYS A 86 -20.28 -18.79 25.19
C CYS A 86 -21.77 -19.21 25.30
N GLY A 87 -22.56 -18.52 26.14
CA GLY A 87 -23.99 -18.76 26.31
C GLY A 87 -24.37 -19.71 27.45
N GLY A 88 -23.41 -20.47 27.98
CA GLY A 88 -23.63 -21.38 29.12
C GLY A 88 -24.72 -22.43 28.87
N SER A 89 -25.33 -22.88 29.96
CA SER A 89 -26.47 -23.82 29.91
C SER A 89 -27.76 -23.18 29.40
N ASP A 90 -27.94 -21.85 29.54
CA ASP A 90 -29.22 -21.18 29.24
C ASP A 90 -29.30 -20.60 27.82
N GLY A 91 -28.16 -20.39 27.15
CA GLY A 91 -28.08 -19.76 25.82
C GLY A 91 -28.34 -18.25 25.84
N ASN A 92 -28.19 -17.60 27.00
CA ASN A 92 -28.63 -16.22 27.27
C ASN A 92 -27.49 -15.21 27.57
N GLY A 93 -26.26 -15.49 27.14
CA GLY A 93 -25.11 -14.61 27.38
C GLY A 93 -25.23 -13.21 26.75
N ASN A 94 -24.63 -12.18 27.34
CA ASN A 94 -24.61 -10.80 26.82
C ASN A 94 -23.42 -10.50 25.89
N ASN A 95 -22.34 -11.28 25.97
CA ASN A 95 -21.09 -11.07 25.23
C ASN A 95 -20.91 -12.06 24.05
N LEU A 96 -22.01 -12.70 23.61
CA LEU A 96 -22.02 -13.67 22.50
C LEU A 96 -21.54 -13.02 21.19
N GLY A 97 -20.51 -13.58 20.57
CA GLY A 97 -20.03 -13.09 19.28
C GLY A 97 -19.48 -11.66 19.30
N ILE A 98 -19.09 -11.14 20.47
CA ILE A 98 -18.58 -9.78 20.61
C ILE A 98 -17.30 -9.56 19.78
N THR A 99 -16.44 -10.59 19.66
CA THR A 99 -15.24 -10.60 18.82
C THR A 99 -14.93 -12.00 18.29
N VAL A 100 -14.07 -12.10 17.27
CA VAL A 100 -13.56 -13.40 16.81
C VAL A 100 -12.69 -14.09 17.87
N ILE A 101 -11.92 -13.33 18.68
CA ILE A 101 -11.11 -13.91 19.77
C ILE A 101 -12.00 -14.50 20.87
N ASN A 102 -13.13 -13.86 21.21
CA ASN A 102 -14.14 -14.41 22.11
C ASN A 102 -14.57 -15.81 21.67
N ASP A 103 -14.93 -15.92 20.40
CA ASP A 103 -15.54 -17.12 19.86
C ASP A 103 -14.52 -18.25 19.71
N LEU A 104 -13.30 -17.93 19.27
CA LEU A 104 -12.16 -18.86 19.29
C LEU A 104 -11.85 -19.37 20.70
N PHE A 105 -12.06 -18.56 21.74
CA PHE A 105 -11.91 -19.01 23.13
C PHE A 105 -12.92 -20.09 23.49
N CYS A 106 -14.20 -19.86 23.16
CA CYS A 106 -15.29 -20.78 23.44
C CYS A 106 -15.21 -22.11 22.66
N ILE A 107 -14.75 -22.09 21.40
CA ILE A 107 -14.76 -23.29 20.52
C ILE A 107 -13.40 -24.01 20.42
N CYS A 108 -12.27 -23.33 20.64
CA CYS A 108 -10.94 -23.90 20.38
C CYS A 108 -9.97 -23.96 21.57
N MET A 109 -10.05 -23.02 22.52
CA MET A 109 -8.99 -22.82 23.51
C MET A 109 -9.36 -23.20 24.94
N ARG A 110 -10.63 -23.42 25.27
CA ARG A 110 -11.04 -23.67 26.67
C ARG A 110 -11.96 -24.87 26.84
N GLY A 111 -11.67 -25.66 27.86
CA GLY A 111 -12.52 -26.75 28.34
C GLY A 111 -12.21 -27.08 29.81
N GLN A 112 -13.10 -27.80 30.49
CA GLN A 112 -13.00 -28.03 31.94
C GLN A 112 -11.64 -28.54 32.42
N THR A 113 -11.04 -29.50 31.71
CA THR A 113 -9.77 -30.15 32.10
C THR A 113 -8.59 -29.85 31.18
N GLY A 114 -8.83 -29.27 29.99
CA GLY A 114 -7.82 -29.15 28.93
C GLY A 114 -7.38 -30.49 28.34
N GLY A 115 -6.40 -30.45 27.42
CA GLY A 115 -5.76 -31.63 26.84
C GLY A 115 -6.57 -32.37 25.77
N LYS A 116 -7.61 -31.74 25.22
CA LYS A 116 -8.55 -32.24 24.21
C LYS A 116 -8.29 -31.60 22.83
N LYS A 117 -8.60 -32.38 21.80
CA LYS A 117 -8.33 -32.12 20.39
C LYS A 117 -9.52 -31.43 19.72
N VAL A 118 -9.89 -30.24 20.18
CA VAL A 118 -11.17 -29.60 19.80
C VAL A 118 -11.11 -28.89 18.44
N CYS A 119 -10.00 -28.23 18.10
CA CYS A 119 -9.82 -27.54 16.81
C CYS A 119 -8.63 -28.02 15.97
N HIS A 120 -7.89 -29.03 16.43
CA HIS A 120 -6.75 -29.59 15.70
C HIS A 120 -6.53 -31.06 16.11
N LYS A 121 -5.71 -31.81 15.35
CA LYS A 121 -5.30 -33.20 15.66
C LYS A 121 -4.46 -33.33 16.94
N GLU A 122 -3.96 -32.22 17.46
CA GLU A 122 -3.24 -32.06 18.73
C GLU A 122 -4.13 -31.30 19.72
N ALA A 123 -3.85 -31.40 21.02
CA ALA A 123 -4.66 -30.73 22.02
C ALA A 123 -4.56 -29.20 21.91
N THR A 124 -5.71 -28.52 21.80
CA THR A 124 -5.79 -27.05 21.72
C THR A 124 -6.44 -26.44 22.95
N ASP A 125 -7.37 -27.13 23.60
CA ASP A 125 -8.05 -26.60 24.78
C ASP A 125 -7.15 -26.61 26.03
N LYS A 126 -7.53 -25.74 26.96
CA LYS A 126 -6.83 -25.49 28.22
C LYS A 126 -7.83 -25.47 29.39
N PRO A 127 -7.41 -25.85 30.60
CA PRO A 127 -8.30 -25.89 31.76
C PRO A 127 -8.86 -24.51 32.09
N THR A 128 -10.18 -24.43 32.26
CA THR A 128 -10.93 -23.21 32.59
C THR A 128 -10.34 -22.45 33.79
N ALA A 129 -9.89 -23.18 34.82
CA ALA A 129 -9.34 -22.63 36.05
C ALA A 129 -8.10 -21.73 35.87
N SER A 130 -7.38 -21.86 34.75
CA SER A 130 -6.19 -21.05 34.45
C SER A 130 -6.32 -20.20 33.18
N HIS A 131 -7.44 -20.28 32.47
CA HIS A 131 -7.65 -19.65 31.15
C HIS A 131 -9.04 -18.99 31.10
N ASN A 132 -9.28 -18.02 31.99
CA ASN A 132 -10.54 -17.30 32.11
C ASN A 132 -10.60 -16.03 31.25
N PHE A 133 -11.76 -15.39 31.15
CA PHE A 133 -11.96 -14.19 30.32
C PHE A 133 -11.46 -12.87 30.94
N ASP A 134 -11.03 -12.84 32.19
CA ASP A 134 -10.80 -11.61 32.97
C ASP A 134 -9.39 -11.43 33.54
N ASN A 135 -8.66 -12.51 33.87
CA ASN A 135 -7.44 -12.42 34.69
C ASN A 135 -6.19 -13.16 34.19
N SER A 136 -6.29 -13.96 33.12
CA SER A 136 -5.29 -15.00 32.81
C SER A 136 -4.34 -14.63 31.65
N GLY A 137 -3.86 -13.38 31.63
CA GLY A 137 -3.13 -12.76 30.51
C GLY A 137 -2.10 -13.66 29.83
N ASP A 138 -1.05 -14.08 30.54
CA ASP A 138 0.01 -14.92 29.97
C ASP A 138 -0.45 -16.34 29.58
N HIS A 139 -1.38 -16.93 30.35
CA HIS A 139 -1.94 -18.24 30.02
C HIS A 139 -2.75 -18.19 28.73
N ASN A 140 -3.61 -17.18 28.59
CA ASN A 140 -4.41 -16.92 27.38
C ASN A 140 -3.52 -16.56 26.19
N LYS A 141 -2.50 -15.71 26.39
CA LYS A 141 -1.49 -15.39 25.38
C LYS A 141 -0.85 -16.67 24.83
N ASN A 142 -0.31 -17.50 25.71
CA ASN A 142 0.39 -18.73 25.31
C ASN A 142 -0.57 -19.75 24.67
N ALA A 143 -1.83 -19.82 25.11
CA ALA A 143 -2.86 -20.65 24.48
C ALA A 143 -3.22 -20.17 23.06
N TYR A 144 -3.38 -18.86 22.89
CA TYR A 144 -3.65 -18.23 21.59
C TYR A 144 -2.49 -18.43 20.62
N ALA A 145 -1.26 -18.13 21.02
CA ALA A 145 -0.06 -18.36 20.22
C ALA A 145 0.06 -19.83 19.77
N ALA A 146 -0.19 -20.77 20.70
CA ALA A 146 -0.17 -22.20 20.39
C ALA A 146 -1.26 -22.63 19.40
N LEU A 147 -2.46 -22.00 19.44
CA LEU A 147 -3.52 -22.24 18.46
C LEU A 147 -3.19 -21.61 17.10
N MET A 148 -2.76 -20.35 17.08
CA MET A 148 -2.42 -19.62 15.84
C MET A 148 -1.25 -20.28 15.09
N ALA A 149 -0.29 -20.87 15.80
CA ALA A 149 0.75 -21.71 15.21
C ALA A 149 0.23 -22.98 14.50
N LYS A 150 -1.04 -23.37 14.69
CA LYS A 150 -1.71 -24.45 13.94
C LYS A 150 -2.59 -23.93 12.80
N CYS A 151 -2.90 -22.63 12.77
CA CYS A 151 -3.69 -22.03 11.70
C CYS A 151 -2.86 -21.92 10.42
N PRO A 152 -3.34 -22.41 9.25
CA PRO A 152 -2.64 -22.24 7.99
C PRO A 152 -2.46 -20.77 7.63
N LYS A 153 -1.21 -20.34 7.39
CA LYS A 153 -0.91 -18.98 6.91
C LYS A 153 -1.52 -18.81 5.51
N ARG A 154 -2.27 -17.72 5.29
CA ARG A 154 -2.87 -17.43 3.98
C ARG A 154 -1.80 -17.02 2.97
N VAL A 155 -1.82 -17.66 1.81
CA VAL A 155 -0.96 -17.32 0.66
C VAL A 155 -1.59 -16.28 -0.29
N SER A 156 -2.90 -16.06 -0.18
CA SER A 156 -3.67 -15.15 -1.04
C SER A 156 -4.16 -13.93 -0.23
N PRO A 157 -4.20 -12.72 -0.84
CA PRO A 157 -4.78 -11.53 -0.21
C PRO A 157 -6.24 -11.73 0.19
N VAL A 158 -6.64 -11.11 1.30
CA VAL A 158 -8.05 -11.06 1.73
C VAL A 158 -8.85 -10.16 0.80
N THR A 159 -9.99 -10.67 0.32
CA THR A 159 -10.97 -9.93 -0.49
C THR A 159 -12.34 -9.93 0.20
N PRO A 160 -13.26 -8.99 -0.13
CA PRO A 160 -14.63 -9.00 0.38
C PRO A 160 -15.33 -10.35 0.20
N ALA A 161 -15.33 -10.89 -1.02
CA ALA A 161 -15.90 -12.21 -1.32
C ALA A 161 -15.27 -13.35 -0.47
N SER A 162 -13.98 -13.26 -0.13
CA SER A 162 -13.33 -14.26 0.74
C SER A 162 -13.70 -14.13 2.23
N LEU A 163 -14.18 -12.97 2.66
CA LEU A 163 -14.72 -12.72 4.01
C LEU A 163 -16.20 -13.14 4.07
N GLU A 164 -17.00 -12.75 3.07
CA GLU A 164 -18.40 -13.17 2.91
C GLU A 164 -18.51 -14.70 2.86
N ALA A 165 -17.68 -15.37 2.05
CA ALA A 165 -17.63 -16.82 1.99
C ALA A 165 -17.20 -17.46 3.33
N ALA A 166 -16.31 -16.83 4.09
CA ALA A 166 -15.91 -17.32 5.41
C ALA A 166 -17.05 -17.17 6.44
N ILE A 167 -17.79 -16.06 6.42
CA ILE A 167 -18.97 -15.84 7.26
C ILE A 167 -20.08 -16.84 6.89
N ALA A 168 -20.36 -17.03 5.60
CA ALA A 168 -21.33 -18.02 5.14
C ALA A 168 -20.96 -19.45 5.56
N THR A 169 -19.67 -19.83 5.44
CA THR A 169 -19.15 -21.13 5.88
C THR A 169 -19.28 -21.30 7.40
N TYR A 170 -19.04 -20.25 8.18
CA TYR A 170 -19.21 -20.28 9.63
C TYR A 170 -20.69 -20.43 10.01
N ASN A 171 -21.57 -19.66 9.37
CA ASN A 171 -23.01 -19.70 9.63
C ASN A 171 -23.64 -21.04 9.23
N SER A 172 -23.12 -21.72 8.20
CA SER A 172 -23.56 -23.08 7.87
C SER A 172 -23.13 -24.16 8.88
N GLN A 173 -22.26 -23.84 9.85
CA GLN A 173 -21.93 -24.75 10.97
C GLN A 173 -22.89 -24.59 12.16
N ILE A 174 -23.60 -23.47 12.27
CA ILE A 174 -24.56 -23.22 13.35
C ILE A 174 -25.71 -24.23 13.24
N GLY A 175 -26.01 -24.93 14.33
CA GLY A 175 -27.08 -25.92 14.38
C GLY A 175 -26.72 -27.32 13.85
N THR A 176 -25.57 -27.50 13.20
CA THR A 176 -25.22 -28.77 12.53
C THR A 176 -25.16 -29.99 13.46
N LEU A 177 -24.84 -29.79 14.75
CA LEU A 177 -24.82 -30.86 15.74
C LEU A 177 -26.20 -31.22 16.33
N ALA A 178 -27.28 -30.51 15.97
CA ALA A 178 -28.60 -30.73 16.57
C ALA A 178 -29.10 -32.18 16.45
N HIS A 179 -28.77 -32.86 15.34
CA HIS A 179 -29.12 -34.26 15.10
C HIS A 179 -28.14 -35.29 15.71
N THR A 180 -27.14 -34.83 16.47
CA THR A 180 -26.10 -35.68 17.08
C THR A 180 -26.04 -35.60 18.61
N ILE A 181 -26.83 -34.71 19.22
CA ILE A 181 -26.93 -34.57 20.67
C ILE A 181 -27.94 -35.55 21.27
N ASN A 182 -27.64 -36.03 22.47
CA ASN A 182 -28.42 -37.08 23.14
C ASN A 182 -29.70 -36.60 23.86
N ALA A 183 -29.95 -35.29 23.93
CA ALA A 183 -31.13 -34.69 24.58
C ALA A 183 -31.26 -33.20 24.21
N ASN A 184 -32.50 -32.71 24.10
CA ASN A 184 -32.86 -31.30 23.81
C ASN A 184 -32.35 -30.78 22.45
N GLU A 185 -32.72 -31.44 21.34
CA GLU A 185 -32.30 -31.10 19.96
C GLU A 185 -32.52 -29.61 19.61
N GLU A 186 -33.69 -29.06 19.95
CA GLU A 186 -34.06 -27.65 19.77
C GLU A 186 -33.05 -26.66 20.38
N ALA A 187 -32.38 -27.07 21.46
CA ALA A 187 -31.41 -26.22 22.14
C ALA A 187 -30.06 -26.15 21.42
N ALA A 188 -29.78 -27.09 20.51
CA ALA A 188 -28.55 -27.10 19.71
C ALA A 188 -28.69 -26.44 18.34
N GLY A 189 -29.90 -26.10 17.89
CA GLY A 189 -30.14 -25.40 16.61
C GLY A 189 -29.41 -24.05 16.47
N PHE A 190 -28.92 -23.49 17.58
CA PHE A 190 -28.16 -22.23 17.63
C PHE A 190 -26.70 -22.41 18.09
N ILE A 191 -26.21 -23.65 18.18
CA ILE A 191 -24.87 -23.98 18.68
C ILE A 191 -23.87 -24.14 17.54
N VAL A 192 -22.65 -23.65 17.73
CA VAL A 192 -21.47 -23.94 16.91
C VAL A 192 -20.30 -24.39 17.78
N GLY A 193 -19.47 -25.31 17.29
CA GLY A 193 -18.52 -26.07 18.11
C GLY A 193 -19.15 -27.35 18.65
N TYR A 194 -18.56 -27.97 19.67
CA TYR A 194 -18.97 -29.29 20.16
C TYR A 194 -19.75 -29.24 21.47
N ALA A 195 -21.03 -29.60 21.41
CA ALA A 195 -21.85 -29.93 22.57
C ALA A 195 -22.30 -31.39 22.45
N HIS A 196 -22.02 -32.23 23.46
CA HIS A 196 -22.51 -33.62 23.47
C HIS A 196 -23.96 -33.73 23.99
N THR A 197 -24.44 -32.76 24.77
CA THR A 197 -25.79 -32.81 25.36
C THR A 197 -26.45 -31.43 25.44
N GLY A 198 -27.64 -31.28 24.84
CA GLY A 198 -28.37 -30.02 24.77
C GLY A 198 -28.98 -29.53 26.10
N SER A 199 -28.82 -30.29 27.18
CA SER A 199 -29.10 -29.83 28.55
C SER A 199 -27.98 -28.97 29.13
N LYS A 200 -26.72 -29.24 28.76
CA LYS A 200 -25.53 -28.48 29.20
C LYS A 200 -25.07 -27.42 28.21
N ARG A 201 -25.35 -27.65 26.92
CA ARG A 201 -25.11 -26.69 25.83
C ARG A 201 -23.64 -26.24 25.82
N CYS A 202 -23.34 -25.01 26.21
CA CYS A 202 -22.00 -24.44 26.16
C CYS A 202 -21.54 -23.96 27.55
N ASP A 203 -21.76 -24.78 28.57
CA ASP A 203 -21.32 -24.59 29.97
C ASP A 203 -19.81 -24.83 30.20
N GLY A 204 -19.05 -25.20 29.17
CA GLY A 204 -17.61 -25.43 29.26
C GLY A 204 -17.20 -26.68 30.04
N THR A 205 -18.16 -27.51 30.48
CA THR A 205 -17.87 -28.83 31.06
C THR A 205 -17.31 -29.79 30.00
N ASN A 206 -16.85 -30.97 30.41
CA ASN A 206 -16.36 -31.98 29.48
C ASN A 206 -17.37 -32.22 28.33
N SER A 207 -16.87 -32.13 27.09
CA SER A 207 -17.64 -32.25 25.84
C SER A 207 -18.65 -31.12 25.56
N GLN A 208 -18.51 -29.94 26.17
CA GLN A 208 -19.34 -28.74 25.95
C GLN A 208 -18.48 -27.51 25.56
N VAL A 209 -17.66 -27.67 24.51
CA VAL A 209 -16.72 -26.66 23.98
C VAL A 209 -17.32 -26.03 22.72
N CYS A 210 -18.17 -25.03 22.93
CA CYS A 210 -19.03 -24.44 21.90
C CYS A 210 -19.47 -23.01 22.25
N ILE A 211 -20.20 -22.37 21.33
CA ILE A 211 -20.95 -21.13 21.56
C ILE A 211 -22.42 -21.41 21.26
N ASN A 212 -23.32 -20.90 22.09
CA ASN A 212 -24.75 -20.92 21.87
C ASN A 212 -25.29 -19.52 21.58
N TYR A 213 -25.66 -19.27 20.32
CA TYR A 213 -26.19 -17.98 19.86
C TYR A 213 -27.70 -17.80 20.06
N LYS A 214 -28.38 -18.69 20.80
CA LYS A 214 -29.84 -18.68 20.98
C LYS A 214 -30.40 -17.28 21.26
N LYS A 215 -29.84 -16.53 22.22
CA LYS A 215 -30.29 -15.15 22.51
C LYS A 215 -30.34 -14.19 21.31
N LEU A 216 -29.39 -14.34 20.38
CA LEU A 216 -29.31 -13.52 19.17
C LEU A 216 -30.27 -14.04 18.09
N LEU A 217 -30.28 -15.36 17.86
CA LEU A 217 -30.90 -15.96 16.67
C LEU A 217 -32.32 -16.52 16.88
N ASP A 218 -32.75 -16.78 18.12
CA ASP A 218 -34.00 -17.45 18.49
C ASP A 218 -35.19 -16.48 18.63
N LYS A 219 -35.37 -15.58 17.66
CA LYS A 219 -36.45 -14.58 17.66
C LYS A 219 -36.96 -14.31 16.24
N LYS A 220 -38.19 -13.79 16.13
CA LYS A 220 -38.73 -13.25 14.86
C LYS A 220 -37.84 -12.15 14.27
N ASP A 221 -37.26 -11.33 15.15
CA ASP A 221 -36.27 -10.30 14.82
C ASP A 221 -34.88 -10.80 15.24
N ALA A 222 -34.37 -11.82 14.56
CA ALA A 222 -33.06 -12.39 14.83
C ALA A 222 -31.95 -11.32 14.68
N ALA A 223 -31.14 -11.14 15.73
CA ALA A 223 -29.99 -10.24 15.73
C ALA A 223 -28.78 -10.92 15.08
N ALA A 224 -28.01 -10.15 14.31
CA ALA A 224 -26.75 -10.62 13.73
C ALA A 224 -25.65 -10.77 14.79
N ILE A 225 -24.70 -11.67 14.53
CA ILE A 225 -23.52 -11.89 15.38
C ILE A 225 -22.61 -10.64 15.31
N PRO A 226 -22.25 -9.99 16.43
CA PRO A 226 -21.61 -8.66 16.40
C PRO A 226 -20.35 -8.56 15.54
N TRP A 227 -19.39 -9.49 15.66
CA TRP A 227 -18.18 -9.45 14.84
C TRP A 227 -18.46 -9.62 13.33
N GLN A 228 -19.53 -10.32 12.96
CA GLN A 228 -19.94 -10.46 11.54
C GLN A 228 -20.47 -9.12 11.01
N VAL A 229 -21.26 -8.40 11.81
CA VAL A 229 -21.72 -7.03 11.47
C VAL A 229 -20.53 -6.10 11.27
N THR A 230 -19.52 -6.15 12.14
CA THR A 230 -18.31 -5.34 12.02
C THR A 230 -17.48 -5.69 10.78
N ILE A 231 -17.42 -6.96 10.37
CA ILE A 231 -16.79 -7.34 9.08
C ILE A 231 -17.60 -6.82 7.89
N GLY A 232 -18.93 -6.87 7.94
CA GLY A 232 -19.80 -6.27 6.91
C GLY A 232 -19.53 -4.77 6.74
N GLN A 233 -19.49 -4.03 7.85
CA GLN A 233 -19.12 -2.61 7.87
C GLN A 233 -17.70 -2.37 7.29
N ALA A 234 -16.75 -3.27 7.54
CA ALA A 234 -15.41 -3.17 6.98
C ALA A 234 -15.38 -3.37 5.45
N ILE A 235 -16.23 -4.27 4.94
CA ILE A 235 -16.42 -4.51 3.51
C ILE A 235 -17.02 -3.25 2.85
N ASP A 236 -18.09 -2.71 3.42
CA ASP A 236 -18.76 -1.49 2.94
C ASP A 236 -17.84 -0.26 2.97
N LYS A 237 -16.92 -0.20 3.94
CA LYS A 237 -15.99 0.93 4.12
C LYS A 237 -14.78 0.88 3.19
N ARG A 238 -14.58 -0.20 2.43
CA ARG A 238 -13.46 -0.36 1.50
C ARG A 238 -13.58 0.62 0.32
N PRO A 239 -12.45 1.11 -0.25
CA PRO A 239 -12.48 1.89 -1.48
C PRO A 239 -13.24 1.18 -2.59
N SER A 240 -14.19 1.90 -3.20
CA SER A 240 -15.03 1.35 -4.26
C SER A 240 -14.19 0.93 -5.47
N SER A 241 -14.66 -0.10 -6.19
CA SER A 241 -14.02 -0.54 -7.42
C SER A 241 -13.92 0.59 -8.45
N ALA A 242 -14.91 1.49 -8.51
CA ALA A 242 -14.91 2.66 -9.37
C ALA A 242 -13.72 3.60 -9.07
N VAL A 243 -13.51 3.98 -7.80
CA VAL A 243 -12.38 4.85 -7.40
C VAL A 243 -11.03 4.18 -7.72
N VAL A 244 -10.90 2.88 -7.49
CA VAL A 244 -9.67 2.13 -7.81
C VAL A 244 -9.41 2.10 -9.33
N GLN A 245 -10.44 1.93 -10.16
CA GLN A 245 -10.30 2.00 -11.62
C GLN A 245 -10.04 3.41 -12.13
N GLU A 246 -10.64 4.45 -11.52
CA GLU A 246 -10.36 5.85 -11.84
C GLU A 246 -8.88 6.19 -11.58
N ILE A 247 -8.35 5.82 -10.41
CA ILE A 247 -6.94 6.03 -10.06
C ILE A 247 -6.02 5.34 -11.09
N LYS A 248 -6.35 4.10 -11.47
CA LYS A 248 -5.61 3.34 -12.50
C LYS A 248 -5.67 4.02 -13.87
N ALA A 249 -6.87 4.40 -14.32
CA ALA A 249 -7.10 5.02 -15.62
C ALA A 249 -6.41 6.38 -15.73
N GLY A 250 -6.57 7.26 -14.73
CA GLY A 250 -5.91 8.56 -14.72
C GLY A 250 -4.37 8.44 -14.63
N THR A 251 -3.85 7.42 -13.94
CA THR A 251 -2.41 7.11 -13.97
C THR A 251 -1.94 6.77 -15.39
N GLN A 252 -2.71 5.96 -16.14
CA GLN A 252 -2.43 5.68 -17.55
C GLN A 252 -2.54 6.95 -18.42
N THR A 253 -3.52 7.83 -18.16
CA THR A 253 -3.64 9.14 -18.82
C THR A 253 -2.40 10.00 -18.60
N LEU A 254 -1.86 10.08 -17.38
CA LEU A 254 -0.63 10.83 -17.10
C LEU A 254 0.59 10.26 -17.85
N VAL A 255 0.71 8.94 -17.95
CA VAL A 255 1.77 8.28 -18.74
C VAL A 255 1.63 8.63 -20.22
N HIS A 256 0.42 8.55 -20.78
CA HIS A 256 0.16 8.91 -22.18
C HIS A 256 0.46 10.39 -22.44
N VAL A 257 0.00 11.29 -21.57
CA VAL A 257 0.27 12.73 -21.63
C VAL A 257 1.77 13.04 -21.65
N ASN A 258 2.57 12.37 -20.82
CA ASN A 258 4.03 12.50 -20.84
C ASN A 258 4.63 12.07 -22.20
N LEU A 259 4.19 10.95 -22.77
CA LEU A 259 4.64 10.51 -24.10
C LEU A 259 4.28 11.52 -25.20
N THR A 260 3.06 12.06 -25.17
CA THR A 260 2.58 13.06 -26.13
C THR A 260 3.40 14.36 -26.04
N VAL A 261 3.78 14.82 -24.84
CA VAL A 261 4.71 15.97 -24.67
C VAL A 261 6.04 15.72 -25.38
N TRP A 262 6.62 14.52 -25.24
CA TRP A 262 7.86 14.18 -25.95
C TRP A 262 7.67 14.14 -27.47
N GLN A 263 6.57 13.60 -27.98
CA GLN A 263 6.27 13.58 -29.42
C GLN A 263 6.12 14.99 -30.00
N ILE A 264 5.42 15.90 -29.31
CA ILE A 264 5.30 17.31 -29.68
C ILE A 264 6.69 17.99 -29.66
N TYR A 265 7.51 17.69 -28.66
CA TYR A 265 8.86 18.25 -28.54
C TYR A 265 9.78 17.80 -29.69
N TYR A 266 9.81 16.50 -30.01
CA TYR A 266 10.64 15.96 -31.08
C TYR A 266 10.16 16.40 -32.47
N SER A 267 8.85 16.40 -32.74
CA SER A 267 8.29 16.87 -34.02
C SER A 267 8.53 18.36 -34.29
N ALA A 268 8.59 19.18 -33.24
CA ALA A 268 8.95 20.60 -33.36
C ALA A 268 10.45 20.83 -33.62
N LEU A 269 11.31 19.90 -33.21
CA LEU A 269 12.74 19.93 -33.54
C LEU A 269 13.01 19.44 -34.97
N SER A 270 12.36 18.36 -35.41
CA SER A 270 12.57 17.83 -36.77
C SER A 270 12.06 18.79 -37.86
N GLN A 271 10.90 19.42 -37.67
CA GLN A 271 10.36 20.40 -38.63
C GLN A 271 11.16 21.71 -38.68
N ALA A 272 11.88 22.07 -37.62
CA ALA A 272 12.80 23.19 -37.67
C ALA A 272 14.07 22.89 -38.49
N ALA A 273 14.44 21.62 -38.67
CA ALA A 273 15.55 21.22 -39.52
C ALA A 273 15.21 21.25 -41.03
N THR A 274 13.92 21.17 -41.41
CA THR A 274 13.47 21.28 -42.82
C THR A 274 13.06 22.69 -43.25
N GLN A 275 12.97 23.66 -42.34
CA GLN A 275 12.73 25.07 -42.66
C GLN A 275 14.01 25.93 -42.68
N GLY A 276 15.17 25.35 -42.40
CA GLY A 276 16.44 25.93 -42.79
C GLY A 276 16.68 25.66 -44.27
N ASP A 277 16.90 26.71 -45.06
CA ASP A 277 17.32 26.57 -46.46
C ASP A 277 18.71 25.93 -46.50
N HIS A 278 18.72 24.60 -46.70
CA HIS A 278 19.73 23.77 -47.35
C HIS A 278 19.18 22.33 -47.41
N SER A 279 19.21 21.69 -48.59
CA SER A 279 18.55 20.39 -48.86
C SER A 279 18.85 19.27 -47.85
N PRO A 280 17.89 18.36 -47.61
CA PRO A 280 18.09 17.21 -46.74
C PRO A 280 19.06 16.21 -47.39
N LYS A 281 20.35 16.30 -47.06
CA LYS A 281 21.18 15.10 -47.05
C LYS A 281 20.63 14.21 -45.95
N PHE A 282 20.03 13.08 -46.36
CA PHE A 282 19.78 11.93 -45.50
C PHE A 282 20.97 11.73 -44.56
N LEU A 283 20.70 11.38 -43.30
CA LEU A 283 21.72 10.91 -42.39
C LEU A 283 22.34 9.65 -43.00
N ASP A 284 23.48 9.83 -43.67
CA ASP A 284 24.25 8.72 -44.22
C ASP A 284 24.65 7.84 -43.04
N ARG A 285 24.16 6.60 -43.08
CA ARG A 285 24.29 5.62 -41.99
C ARG A 285 25.77 5.29 -41.72
N LYS A 286 26.69 5.61 -42.64
CA LYS A 286 28.14 5.59 -42.40
C LYS A 286 28.63 6.59 -41.35
N LYS A 287 28.02 7.79 -41.23
CA LYS A 287 28.51 8.84 -40.29
C LYS A 287 28.28 8.54 -38.81
N PHE A 288 27.45 7.55 -38.49
CA PHE A 288 27.29 7.09 -37.12
C PHE A 288 28.42 6.12 -36.70
N GLU A 289 28.99 5.37 -37.65
CA GLU A 289 30.16 4.51 -37.43
C GLU A 289 31.47 5.31 -37.44
N GLU A 290 31.59 6.37 -38.26
CA GLU A 290 32.73 7.32 -38.21
C GLU A 290 32.89 8.05 -36.85
N CYS A 291 31.96 7.90 -35.92
CA CYS A 291 32.06 8.44 -34.56
C CYS A 291 32.84 7.52 -33.59
N LYS A 292 33.29 6.34 -34.03
CA LYS A 292 33.97 5.35 -33.18
C LYS A 292 35.48 5.17 -33.42
N GLU A 293 36.08 5.77 -34.43
CA GLU A 293 37.50 5.56 -34.75
C GLU A 293 38.34 6.85 -34.75
N HIS A 294 39.62 6.65 -34.40
CA HIS A 294 40.61 7.62 -33.94
C HIS A 294 40.78 8.88 -34.82
N LYS A 295 41.03 10.04 -34.19
CA LYS A 295 41.47 11.27 -34.88
C LYS A 295 42.99 11.44 -34.77
N PRO A 296 43.71 11.67 -35.89
CA PRO A 296 45.17 11.74 -35.91
C PRO A 296 45.73 13.06 -35.33
N LYS A 297 46.95 12.96 -34.78
CA LYS A 297 47.76 14.02 -34.13
C LYS A 297 47.69 15.41 -34.80
N LYS A 298 47.80 15.48 -36.13
CA LYS A 298 47.87 16.73 -36.92
C LYS A 298 46.75 17.73 -36.60
N THR A 299 45.52 17.25 -36.38
CA THR A 299 44.36 18.15 -36.18
C THR A 299 44.23 18.70 -34.75
N CYS A 300 45.04 18.22 -33.80
CA CYS A 300 45.07 18.74 -32.42
C CYS A 300 45.99 19.98 -32.31
N GLU A 301 47.19 19.90 -32.88
CA GLU A 301 48.24 20.93 -32.76
C GLU A 301 47.86 22.21 -33.51
N GLU A 302 47.26 22.10 -34.70
CA GLU A 302 46.74 23.23 -35.50
C GLU A 302 45.68 24.07 -34.76
N LYS A 303 45.07 23.53 -33.69
CA LYS A 303 44.03 24.22 -32.89
C LYS A 303 44.55 24.80 -31.57
N GLY A 304 45.86 24.79 -31.32
CA GLY A 304 46.48 25.39 -30.14
C GLY A 304 46.40 24.55 -28.86
N PHE A 305 46.01 23.28 -28.97
CA PHE A 305 45.97 22.33 -27.86
C PHE A 305 47.33 21.61 -27.73
N LYS A 306 47.65 21.12 -26.52
CA LYS A 306 48.84 20.30 -26.30
C LYS A 306 48.47 18.83 -26.50
N TRP A 307 49.24 18.14 -27.35
CA TRP A 307 49.21 16.70 -27.52
C TRP A 307 50.20 16.08 -26.51
N GLU A 308 49.80 15.01 -25.83
CA GLU A 308 50.66 14.25 -24.91
C GLU A 308 50.68 12.78 -25.35
N GLU A 309 51.89 12.25 -25.59
CA GLU A 309 52.11 11.00 -26.33
C GLU A 309 52.56 9.82 -25.48
N LYS A 310 52.28 8.62 -26.02
CA LYS A 310 53.35 7.63 -26.22
C LYS A 310 53.58 7.19 -27.67
N ASN A 311 52.71 7.51 -28.65
CA ASN A 311 52.93 7.33 -30.10
C ASN A 311 51.88 8.10 -30.95
N GLU A 312 52.11 8.20 -32.27
CA GLU A 312 51.37 9.08 -33.21
C GLU A 312 49.86 8.82 -33.37
N THR A 313 49.36 7.63 -33.00
CA THR A 313 47.97 7.21 -33.23
C THR A 313 47.10 7.15 -31.97
N ASP A 314 47.68 7.28 -30.77
CA ASP A 314 46.96 7.05 -29.52
C ASP A 314 47.40 8.05 -28.43
N GLY A 315 46.80 9.25 -28.50
CA GLY A 315 47.07 10.39 -27.63
C GLY A 315 45.82 11.20 -27.32
N THR A 316 45.85 11.98 -26.24
CA THR A 316 44.71 12.81 -25.79
C THR A 316 45.03 14.30 -25.92
N CYS A 317 44.14 15.03 -26.59
CA CYS A 317 44.28 16.46 -26.86
C CYS A 317 43.75 17.30 -25.68
N LYS A 318 44.59 18.12 -25.03
CA LYS A 318 44.22 18.94 -23.84
C LYS A 318 44.51 20.44 -24.01
N PRO A 319 43.70 21.34 -23.41
CA PRO A 319 43.92 22.78 -23.51
C PRO A 319 45.19 23.20 -22.75
N LYS A 320 45.94 24.17 -23.29
CA LYS A 320 47.04 24.81 -22.56
C LYS A 320 46.49 25.62 -21.39
N ALA A 321 47.02 25.38 -20.19
CA ALA A 321 46.77 26.25 -19.04
C ALA A 321 47.51 27.59 -19.23
N ALA A 322 46.82 28.69 -18.95
CA ALA A 322 47.44 30.01 -18.80
C ALA A 322 47.75 30.26 -17.31
N THR A 323 48.88 30.90 -17.05
CA THR A 323 49.49 31.00 -15.72
C THR A 323 48.89 32.11 -14.85
N GLU A 324 48.64 31.77 -13.58
CA GLU A 324 48.62 32.61 -12.36
C GLU A 324 47.85 33.94 -12.30
N ASN A 325 46.74 33.91 -11.55
CA ASN A 325 46.48 34.67 -10.30
C ASN A 325 45.01 34.42 -9.88
N THR A 326 44.60 34.09 -8.65
CA THR A 326 45.28 33.98 -7.34
C THR A 326 44.46 33.07 -6.37
N ALA A 327 45.07 32.62 -5.27
CA ALA A 327 44.48 32.12 -4.01
C ALA A 327 43.82 30.71 -3.94
N GLY A 328 44.18 29.94 -2.89
CA GLY A 328 43.57 28.66 -2.49
C GLY A 328 42.30 28.82 -1.64
N ALA A 329 41.37 27.85 -1.66
CA ALA A 329 41.27 26.70 -0.73
C ALA A 329 40.82 27.12 0.70
N GLY A 330 39.68 26.70 1.26
CA GLY A 330 38.53 25.88 0.83
C GLY A 330 37.40 26.05 1.88
N GLU A 331 36.22 25.41 1.88
CA GLU A 331 35.51 24.43 1.03
C GLU A 331 33.98 24.66 1.23
N GLY A 332 33.02 24.04 0.53
CA GLY A 332 33.02 23.20 -0.67
C GLY A 332 31.56 23.00 -1.15
N ALA A 333 31.30 23.04 -2.46
CA ALA A 333 29.97 22.83 -3.04
C ALA A 333 30.08 22.30 -4.48
N ALA A 334 29.29 21.30 -4.85
CA ALA A 334 29.37 20.62 -6.15
C ALA A 334 28.93 21.55 -7.30
N GLY A 335 29.78 21.67 -8.32
CA GLY A 335 29.69 22.70 -9.36
C GLY A 335 28.60 22.50 -10.41
N GLU A 336 27.94 23.61 -10.74
CA GLU A 336 26.89 23.76 -11.75
C GLU A 336 27.48 24.04 -13.14
N GLN A 337 27.10 23.27 -14.17
CA GLN A 337 27.59 23.48 -15.54
C GLN A 337 26.66 24.42 -16.33
N LYS A 338 27.15 25.62 -16.62
CA LYS A 338 26.39 26.72 -17.26
C LYS A 338 25.79 26.31 -18.61
N LYS A 339 24.48 26.54 -18.76
CA LYS A 339 23.81 26.86 -20.03
C LYS A 339 23.30 28.30 -19.95
N GLU A 340 23.36 29.04 -21.04
CA GLU A 340 22.89 30.43 -21.08
C GLU A 340 21.38 30.53 -20.81
N GLU A 341 21.01 31.26 -19.76
CA GLU A 341 19.61 31.55 -19.40
C GLU A 341 19.12 32.77 -20.18
N LYS A 342 18.02 32.65 -20.93
CA LYS A 342 17.50 33.72 -21.80
C LYS A 342 16.73 34.81 -21.05
N CYS A 343 16.30 34.52 -19.82
CA CYS A 343 15.55 35.46 -18.98
C CYS A 343 16.43 36.27 -18.01
N LYS A 344 17.75 36.03 -17.95
CA LYS A 344 18.63 36.62 -16.91
C LYS A 344 18.89 38.11 -17.17
N GLY A 345 18.59 38.96 -16.18
CA GLY A 345 18.82 40.41 -16.23
C GLY A 345 17.64 41.27 -16.71
N LYS A 346 16.51 40.68 -17.10
CA LYS A 346 15.30 41.44 -17.48
C LYS A 346 14.55 41.97 -16.26
N LEU A 347 13.97 43.17 -16.39
CA LEU A 347 13.11 43.79 -15.37
C LEU A 347 11.67 43.23 -15.42
N GLU A 348 10.94 43.37 -14.32
CA GLU A 348 9.58 42.85 -14.11
C GLU A 348 8.56 43.09 -15.26
N PRO A 349 8.44 44.31 -15.86
CA PRO A 349 7.51 44.55 -16.97
C PRO A 349 7.93 43.93 -18.30
N GLU A 350 9.18 43.47 -18.45
CA GLU A 350 9.62 42.70 -19.62
C GLU A 350 9.52 41.20 -19.37
N CYS A 351 9.76 40.76 -18.12
CA CYS A 351 9.62 39.36 -17.73
C CYS A 351 8.19 38.85 -17.92
N THR A 352 7.19 39.68 -17.62
CA THR A 352 5.75 39.34 -17.73
C THR A 352 5.21 39.40 -19.16
N LYS A 353 5.91 40.04 -20.10
CA LYS A 353 5.55 40.09 -21.53
C LYS A 353 6.13 38.93 -22.35
N ALA A 354 7.15 38.25 -21.84
CA ALA A 354 7.78 37.10 -22.51
C ALA A 354 7.14 35.78 -22.04
N PRO A 355 6.37 35.06 -22.86
CA PRO A 355 5.64 33.84 -22.44
C PRO A 355 6.55 32.64 -22.09
N GLU A 356 7.85 32.74 -22.38
CA GLU A 356 8.89 31.81 -21.93
C GLU A 356 9.46 32.11 -20.54
N CYS A 357 9.22 33.30 -19.99
CA CYS A 357 9.78 33.74 -18.71
C CYS A 357 8.70 33.82 -17.62
N LYS A 358 9.11 33.63 -16.36
CA LYS A 358 8.27 33.86 -15.19
C LYS A 358 9.05 34.63 -14.12
N TRP A 359 8.40 35.62 -13.51
CA TRP A 359 8.94 36.37 -12.38
C TRP A 359 8.74 35.59 -11.07
N GLU A 360 9.82 35.31 -10.35
CA GLU A 360 9.79 34.62 -9.05
C GLU A 360 10.83 35.23 -8.10
N GLY A 361 10.36 35.84 -7.01
CA GLY A 361 11.21 36.59 -6.09
C GLY A 361 11.66 37.93 -6.68
N LYS A 362 12.97 38.22 -6.65
CA LYS A 362 13.58 39.43 -7.24
C LYS A 362 14.18 39.19 -8.64
N GLY A 363 13.70 38.20 -9.39
CA GLY A 363 14.31 37.85 -10.67
C GLY A 363 13.43 37.05 -11.63
N CYS A 364 13.86 37.05 -12.90
CA CYS A 364 13.17 36.45 -14.03
C CYS A 364 13.82 35.11 -14.43
N LYS A 365 13.04 34.03 -14.59
CA LYS A 365 13.54 32.67 -14.90
C LYS A 365 12.84 32.04 -16.11
N ASP A 366 13.56 31.17 -16.82
CA ASP A 366 13.05 30.38 -17.96
C ASP A 366 12.06 29.30 -17.53
N PHE A 367 10.77 29.48 -17.85
CA PHE A 367 9.68 28.57 -17.46
C PHE A 367 9.83 27.17 -18.07
N SER A 368 10.38 27.09 -19.29
CA SER A 368 10.56 25.82 -20.02
C SER A 368 11.54 24.85 -19.34
N PHE A 369 12.54 25.37 -18.61
CA PHE A 369 13.56 24.55 -17.96
C PHE A 369 13.05 23.91 -16.66
N TYR A 370 12.05 24.52 -16.02
CA TYR A 370 11.49 24.05 -14.75
C TYR A 370 10.54 22.86 -14.95
N LEU A 371 9.68 22.92 -15.97
CA LEU A 371 8.76 21.83 -16.31
C LEU A 371 9.52 20.54 -16.68
N ILE A 372 10.54 20.65 -17.53
CA ILE A 372 11.33 19.48 -17.99
C ILE A 372 12.05 18.79 -16.82
N LYS A 373 12.46 19.52 -15.77
CA LYS A 373 13.09 18.95 -14.57
C LYS A 373 12.10 18.26 -13.61
N GLN A 374 10.81 18.62 -13.61
CA GLN A 374 9.82 17.97 -12.74
C GLN A 374 9.32 16.62 -13.26
N PHE A 375 9.17 16.45 -14.59
CA PHE A 375 8.68 15.19 -15.17
C PHE A 375 9.46 13.91 -14.76
N PRO A 376 10.81 13.85 -14.74
CA PRO A 376 11.53 12.64 -14.33
C PRO A 376 11.45 12.32 -12.83
N LEU A 377 11.08 13.28 -11.97
CA LEU A 377 10.84 13.04 -10.54
C LEU A 377 9.49 12.37 -10.27
N ILE A 378 8.53 12.46 -11.20
CA ILE A 378 7.17 11.94 -11.01
C ILE A 378 7.11 10.41 -11.19
N SER A 379 7.98 9.81 -12.02
CA SER A 379 8.00 8.33 -12.18
C SER A 379 8.60 7.59 -10.98
N SER A 380 9.58 8.18 -10.31
CA SER A 380 10.35 7.54 -9.24
C SER A 380 9.64 7.50 -7.87
N VAL A 381 8.58 8.29 -7.69
CA VAL A 381 7.76 8.29 -6.46
C VAL A 381 6.69 7.20 -6.50
N PHE A 382 5.91 7.09 -7.59
CA PHE A 382 4.69 6.26 -7.59
C PHE A 382 4.95 4.74 -7.60
N ILE A 383 6.06 4.27 -8.20
CA ILE A 383 6.44 2.85 -8.15
C ILE A 383 6.74 2.40 -6.71
N LYS A 384 7.32 3.27 -5.86
CA LYS A 384 7.54 2.97 -4.44
C LYS A 384 6.27 3.00 -3.60
N PHE A 385 5.25 3.77 -4.00
CA PHE A 385 4.00 3.91 -3.25
C PHE A 385 3.02 2.75 -3.48
N PHE A 386 2.83 2.28 -4.72
CA PHE A 386 1.95 1.13 -4.99
C PHE A 386 2.47 -0.17 -4.37
N ILE A 387 3.80 -0.39 -4.37
CA ILE A 387 4.40 -1.59 -3.76
C ILE A 387 4.27 -1.58 -2.23
N ARG A 388 4.42 -0.41 -1.56
CA ARG A 388 4.33 -0.33 -0.09
C ARG A 388 2.91 -0.34 0.46
N GLY A 389 1.90 0.00 -0.32
CA GLY A 389 0.49 -0.02 0.12
C GLY A 389 -0.12 -1.42 0.21
N PHE A 390 0.47 -2.42 -0.47
CA PHE A 390 -0.01 -3.81 -0.50
C PHE A 390 0.99 -4.84 0.05
N SER A 391 2.19 -4.40 0.43
CA SER A 391 3.23 -5.27 0.98
C SER A 391 3.17 -5.26 2.51
N ILE A 392 2.36 -6.17 3.06
CA ILE A 392 2.70 -6.80 4.33
C ILE A 392 4.05 -7.47 4.11
N LYS A 393 5.09 -6.98 4.78
CA LYS A 393 6.43 -7.55 4.67
C LYS A 393 6.44 -8.91 5.33
N ASN A 394 6.60 -9.97 4.53
CA ASN A 394 7.35 -11.13 4.98
C ASN A 394 8.56 -11.27 4.07
N PHE A 395 9.75 -11.04 4.63
CA PHE A 395 11.02 -11.14 3.92
C PHE A 395 12.07 -11.72 4.85
N SER A 396 12.25 -13.04 4.81
CA SER A 396 13.53 -13.70 5.08
C SER A 396 13.51 -15.16 4.61
N SER A 397 14.58 -15.59 3.93
CA SER A 397 15.12 -16.97 3.84
C SER A 397 14.14 -18.13 3.51
N ASN A 398 14.24 -18.85 2.39
CA ASN A 398 15.45 -19.43 1.78
C ASN A 398 15.18 -19.98 0.37
N VAL A 399 16.27 -20.15 -0.39
CA VAL A 399 16.41 -20.70 -1.76
C VAL A 399 15.90 -19.79 -2.89
#